data_AF-A0A7C3WYN8-F1
#
_entry.id   AF-A0A7C3WYN8-F1
#
_cell.length_a   1.000
_cell.length_b   1.000
_cell.length_c   1.000
_cell.angle_alpha   90.00
_cell.angle_beta   90.00
_cell.angle_gamma   90.00
#
_symmetry.space_group_name_H-M   'P 1'
#
loop_
_entity.id
_entity.type
_entity.pdbx_description
1 polymer ?
#
loop_
_entity_poly.entity_id
_entity_poly.type
_entity_poly.pdbx_seq_one_letter_code
_entity_poly.pdbx_strand_id
1 'polypeptide(L)'
;MVEAALRGLSSLGSFPFLVRQETRVGVSGYTAWGEERGEGVLEGEDFTVEMTRISPQGEERYAISFREGGYYLRREGTERPAEGSEVPGPLLRPHDFIEIFSKYKHAREGNEEDYQGLRCRVFDLEYDPSLALQAIPEQAKEYFSNLDYSLQGKVWLGDGSPYPVAMSLVLIGLDRVEKLQRLRLDCTLQPFPGGKT
;
A
#
# COMPACT_ATOMS: atom_id res chain seq x y z
N MET A 1 8.62 -6.89 18.64
CA MET A 1 9.01 -7.69 17.46
C MET A 1 8.67 -6.96 16.17
N VAL A 2 7.39 -6.63 15.93
CA VAL A 2 6.93 -5.84 14.77
C VAL A 2 7.74 -4.55 14.59
N GLU A 3 7.87 -3.71 15.63
CA GLU A 3 8.65 -2.46 15.56
C GLU A 3 10.12 -2.68 15.14
N ALA A 4 10.74 -3.77 15.59
CA ALA A 4 12.12 -4.07 15.24
C ALA A 4 12.23 -4.46 13.76
N ALA A 5 11.28 -5.24 13.25
CA ALA A 5 11.24 -5.65 11.85
C ALA A 5 10.99 -4.45 10.92
N LEU A 6 10.04 -3.57 11.28
CA LEU A 6 9.75 -2.35 10.53
C LEU A 6 10.95 -1.39 10.53
N ARG A 7 11.59 -1.16 11.69
CA ARG A 7 12.81 -0.34 11.77
C ARG A 7 13.95 -0.94 10.96
N GLY A 8 14.12 -2.27 10.99
CA GLY A 8 15.10 -2.97 10.16
C GLY A 8 14.87 -2.70 8.69
N LEU A 9 13.63 -2.84 8.22
CA LEU A 9 13.25 -2.57 6.84
C LEU A 9 13.48 -1.10 6.44
N SER A 10 13.05 -0.13 7.26
CA SER A 10 13.26 1.30 7.01
C SER A 10 14.73 1.72 7.00
N SER A 11 15.61 0.95 7.63
CA SER A 11 17.05 1.23 7.66
C SER A 11 17.80 0.72 6.42
N LEU A 12 17.13 -0.03 5.55
CA LEU A 12 17.73 -0.52 4.31
C LEU A 12 17.84 0.61 3.29
N GLY A 13 19.03 0.75 2.70
CA GLY A 13 19.26 1.71 1.62
C GLY A 13 18.60 1.30 0.31
N SER A 14 18.33 0.00 0.09
CA SER A 14 17.59 -0.47 -1.08
C SER A 14 16.95 -1.82 -0.86
N PHE A 15 15.84 -2.08 -1.54
CA PHE A 15 15.24 -3.41 -1.66
C PHE A 15 14.24 -3.48 -2.82
N PRO A 16 14.20 -4.60 -3.56
CA PRO A 16 13.06 -4.93 -4.41
C PRO A 16 11.79 -5.13 -3.59
N PHE A 17 10.64 -4.85 -4.19
CA PHE A 17 9.34 -5.09 -3.58
C PHE A 17 8.28 -5.52 -4.60
N LEU A 18 7.22 -6.13 -4.10
CA LEU A 18 5.93 -6.25 -4.78
C LEU A 18 4.93 -5.38 -4.05
N VAL A 19 4.08 -4.69 -4.81
CA VAL A 19 2.94 -3.95 -4.28
C VAL A 19 1.66 -4.43 -4.96
N ARG A 20 0.60 -4.57 -4.20
CA ARG A 20 -0.74 -4.85 -4.74
C ARG A 20 -1.71 -3.91 -4.06
N GLN A 21 -2.46 -3.16 -4.84
CA GLN A 21 -3.49 -2.26 -4.37
C GLN A 21 -4.83 -2.62 -5.02
N GLU A 22 -5.86 -2.77 -4.20
CA GLU A 22 -7.22 -2.99 -4.65
C GLU A 22 -8.10 -1.86 -4.11
N THR A 23 -8.78 -1.15 -5.02
CA THR A 23 -9.65 -0.03 -4.68
C THR A 23 -11.09 -0.38 -5.03
N ARG A 24 -11.99 -0.18 -4.08
CA ARG A 24 -13.44 -0.33 -4.24
C ARG A 24 -14.13 0.96 -3.82
N VAL A 25 -14.91 1.54 -4.72
CA VAL A 25 -15.68 2.76 -4.47
C VAL A 25 -17.16 2.46 -4.64
N GLY A 26 -17.93 2.60 -3.56
CA GLY A 26 -19.37 2.39 -3.55
C GLY A 26 -20.13 3.64 -4.00
N VAL A 27 -20.86 3.55 -5.11
CA VAL A 27 -21.68 4.63 -5.67
C VAL A 27 -23.11 4.11 -5.77
N SER A 28 -24.12 4.81 -5.24
CA SER A 28 -25.51 4.33 -5.08
C SER A 28 -25.98 3.25 -6.07
N GLY A 29 -26.01 1.98 -5.63
CA GLY A 29 -26.43 0.81 -6.42
C GLY A 29 -25.33 0.09 -7.23
N TYR A 30 -24.09 0.58 -7.21
CA TYR A 30 -22.94 0.09 -7.98
C TYR A 30 -21.64 0.16 -7.16
N THR A 31 -20.64 -0.66 -7.51
CA THR A 31 -19.29 -0.55 -6.94
C THR A 31 -18.30 -0.52 -8.07
N ALA A 32 -17.57 0.59 -8.20
CA ALA A 32 -16.42 0.66 -9.07
C ALA A 32 -15.26 -0.08 -8.40
N TRP A 33 -14.54 -0.89 -9.16
CA TRP A 33 -13.41 -1.68 -8.70
C TRP A 33 -12.23 -1.48 -9.64
N GLY A 34 -11.04 -1.43 -9.06
CA GLY A 34 -9.77 -1.47 -9.78
C GLY A 34 -8.74 -2.21 -8.96
N GLU A 35 -7.89 -2.97 -9.65
CA GLU A 35 -6.73 -3.63 -9.05
C GLU A 35 -5.46 -3.17 -9.76
N GLU A 36 -4.44 -2.90 -8.98
CA GLU A 36 -3.12 -2.51 -9.43
C GLU A 36 -2.09 -3.43 -8.79
N ARG A 37 -1.21 -4.01 -9.60
CA ARG A 37 -0.11 -4.87 -9.14
C ARG A 37 1.19 -4.31 -9.66
N GLY A 38 2.19 -4.24 -8.82
CA GLY A 38 3.46 -3.67 -9.18
C GLY A 38 4.65 -4.46 -8.68
N GLU A 39 5.71 -4.40 -9.45
CA GLU A 39 7.04 -4.86 -9.09
C GLU A 39 7.99 -3.66 -9.17
N GLY A 40 8.71 -3.39 -8.08
CA GLY A 40 9.57 -2.24 -8.01
C GLY A 40 10.83 -2.45 -7.22
N VAL A 41 11.65 -1.41 -7.22
CA VAL A 41 12.88 -1.31 -6.43
C VAL A 41 12.88 0.06 -5.76
N LEU A 42 13.19 0.06 -4.47
CA LEU A 42 13.51 1.26 -3.70
C LEU A 42 15.04 1.41 -3.66
N GLU A 43 15.53 2.63 -3.90
CA GLU A 43 16.95 3.00 -3.81
C GLU A 43 17.09 4.38 -3.14
N GLY A 44 17.49 4.40 -1.88
CA GLY A 44 17.46 5.62 -1.06
C GLY A 44 16.03 6.13 -0.94
N GLU A 45 15.80 7.38 -1.36
CA GLU A 45 14.46 8.00 -1.42
C GLU A 45 13.72 7.74 -2.74
N ASP A 46 14.45 7.29 -3.75
CA ASP A 46 13.97 7.08 -5.10
C ASP A 46 13.35 5.69 -5.22
N PHE A 47 12.36 5.55 -6.10
CA PHE A 47 11.84 4.24 -6.45
C PHE A 47 11.41 4.18 -7.90
N THR A 48 11.38 2.97 -8.44
CA THR A 48 10.70 2.67 -9.70
C THR A 48 9.83 1.45 -9.51
N VAL A 49 8.59 1.49 -10.02
CA VAL A 49 7.65 0.38 -9.98
C VAL A 49 6.97 0.23 -11.34
N GLU A 50 7.06 -0.97 -11.91
CA GLU A 50 6.30 -1.39 -13.08
C GLU A 50 4.93 -1.88 -12.62
N MET A 51 3.87 -1.26 -13.10
CA MET A 51 2.49 -1.47 -12.67
C MET A 51 1.67 -2.10 -13.79
N THR A 52 0.82 -3.04 -13.41
CA THR A 52 -0.28 -3.58 -14.20
C THR A 52 -1.58 -3.22 -13.51
N ARG A 53 -2.42 -2.41 -14.17
CA ARG A 53 -3.76 -2.05 -13.73
C ARG A 53 -4.79 -2.90 -14.47
N ILE A 54 -5.67 -3.53 -13.70
CA ILE A 54 -6.80 -4.32 -14.20
C ILE A 54 -8.08 -3.57 -13.85
N SER A 55 -8.87 -3.30 -14.88
CA SER A 55 -10.13 -2.57 -14.79
C SER A 55 -11.18 -3.18 -15.74
N PRO A 56 -12.46 -2.81 -15.63
CA PRO A 56 -13.47 -3.20 -16.61
C PRO A 56 -13.14 -2.80 -18.06
N GLN A 57 -12.29 -1.78 -18.25
CA GLN A 57 -11.84 -1.30 -19.56
C GLN A 57 -10.69 -2.14 -20.14
N GLY A 58 -10.06 -3.00 -19.34
CA GLY A 58 -8.95 -3.85 -19.76
C GLY A 58 -7.74 -3.80 -18.82
N GLU A 59 -6.64 -4.39 -19.30
CA GLU A 59 -5.32 -4.36 -18.65
C GLU A 59 -4.48 -3.22 -19.23
N GLU A 60 -3.93 -2.37 -18.36
CA GLU A 60 -3.03 -1.28 -18.70
C GLU A 60 -1.68 -1.49 -18.00
N ARG A 61 -0.57 -1.30 -18.70
CA ARG A 61 0.78 -1.35 -18.13
C ARG A 61 1.46 0.00 -18.20
N TYR A 62 2.09 0.39 -17.11
CA TYR A 62 2.80 1.66 -16.98
C TYR A 62 3.86 1.56 -15.88
N ALA A 63 4.86 2.43 -15.89
CA ALA A 63 5.82 2.53 -14.79
C ALA A 63 5.67 3.87 -14.08
N ILE A 64 5.85 3.86 -12.77
CA ILE A 64 5.98 5.07 -11.97
C ILE A 64 7.39 5.09 -11.41
N SER A 65 8.06 6.22 -11.51
CA SER A 65 9.28 6.47 -10.77
C SER A 65 9.18 7.75 -9.96
N PHE A 66 9.84 7.76 -8.80
CA PHE A 66 10.11 8.97 -8.03
C PHE A 66 11.61 9.16 -8.00
N ARG A 67 12.07 10.31 -8.47
CA ARG A 67 13.48 10.70 -8.49
C ARG A 67 13.62 12.20 -8.44
N GLU A 68 14.67 12.68 -7.78
CA GLU A 68 14.96 14.13 -7.66
C GLU A 68 13.77 14.94 -7.10
N GLY A 69 12.94 14.33 -6.25
CA GLY A 69 11.77 14.97 -5.64
C GLY A 69 10.51 15.04 -6.52
N GLY A 70 10.51 14.43 -7.70
CA GLY A 70 9.39 14.44 -8.64
C GLY A 70 8.93 13.04 -9.07
N TYR A 71 7.65 12.93 -9.42
CA TYR A 71 7.07 11.72 -10.00
C TYR A 71 7.12 11.75 -11.52
N TYR A 72 7.46 10.62 -12.11
CA TYR A 72 7.47 10.39 -13.55
C TYR A 72 6.62 9.17 -13.89
N LEU A 73 5.89 9.28 -15.00
CA LEU A 73 5.05 8.23 -15.55
C LEU A 73 5.63 7.79 -16.88
N ARG A 74 5.82 6.48 -17.04
CA ARG A 74 6.21 5.86 -18.31
C ARG A 74 5.07 5.03 -18.86
N ARG A 75 4.61 5.35 -20.06
CA ARG A 75 3.60 4.60 -20.82
C ARG A 75 4.08 4.40 -22.24
N GLU A 76 3.92 3.19 -22.76
CA GLU A 76 4.31 2.84 -24.15
C GLU A 76 5.75 3.27 -24.49
N GLY A 77 6.66 3.17 -23.51
CA GLY A 77 8.07 3.55 -23.67
C GLY A 77 8.39 5.05 -23.56
N THR A 78 7.38 5.93 -23.45
CA THR A 78 7.58 7.37 -23.26
C THR A 78 7.47 7.73 -21.79
N GLU A 79 8.49 8.37 -21.24
CA GLU A 79 8.52 8.87 -19.87
C GLU A 79 8.33 10.38 -19.81
N ARG A 80 7.51 10.85 -18.88
CA ARG A 80 7.25 12.27 -18.64
C ARG A 80 6.92 12.53 -17.16
N PRO A 81 6.96 13.77 -16.68
CA PRO A 81 6.44 14.11 -15.36
C PRO A 81 4.98 13.67 -15.20
N ALA A 82 4.64 13.15 -14.02
CA ALA A 82 3.27 12.81 -13.64
C ALA A 82 2.56 14.07 -13.13
N GLU A 83 1.32 14.30 -13.58
CA GLU A 83 0.56 15.50 -13.22
C GLU A 83 -0.83 15.15 -12.67
N GLY A 84 -1.33 15.98 -11.76
CA GLY A 84 -2.70 15.87 -11.24
C GLY A 84 -3.00 14.49 -10.65
N SER A 85 -3.97 13.78 -11.25
CA SER A 85 -4.42 12.44 -10.83
C SER A 85 -3.46 11.30 -11.20
N GLU A 86 -2.37 11.58 -11.91
CA GLU A 86 -1.36 10.59 -12.29
C GLU A 86 -0.30 10.38 -11.21
N VAL A 87 -0.23 11.30 -10.25
CA VAL A 87 0.60 11.15 -9.06
C VAL A 87 0.09 9.94 -8.27
N PRO A 88 0.96 8.95 -7.95
CA PRO A 88 0.53 7.76 -7.22
C PRO A 88 -0.03 8.10 -5.85
N GLY A 89 -0.92 7.24 -5.35
CA GLY A 89 -1.35 7.29 -3.96
C GLY A 89 -0.19 7.00 -3.00
N PRO A 90 -0.26 7.50 -1.75
CA PRO A 90 0.81 7.32 -0.75
C PRO A 90 1.19 5.85 -0.54
N LEU A 91 0.21 4.93 -0.60
CA LEU A 91 0.46 3.50 -0.36
C LEU A 91 1.28 2.79 -1.46
N LEU A 92 1.44 3.40 -2.64
CA LEU A 92 2.29 2.85 -3.70
C LEU A 92 3.76 3.23 -3.52
N ARG A 93 4.07 4.21 -2.67
CA ARG A 93 5.44 4.59 -2.31
C ARG A 93 5.88 3.79 -1.07
N PRO A 94 6.93 2.97 -1.16
CA PRO A 94 7.36 2.12 -0.04
C PRO A 94 7.62 2.90 1.26
N HIS A 95 8.27 4.07 1.17
CA HIS A 95 8.54 4.92 2.33
C HIS A 95 7.27 5.40 3.02
N ASP A 96 6.37 6.04 2.28
CA ASP A 96 5.10 6.54 2.81
C ASP A 96 4.25 5.40 3.38
N PHE A 97 4.21 4.24 2.68
CA PHE A 97 3.55 3.04 3.17
C PHE A 97 4.12 2.61 4.53
N ILE A 98 5.44 2.44 4.63
CA ILE A 98 6.09 1.96 5.87
C ILE A 98 5.93 3.00 6.99
N GLU A 99 5.98 4.29 6.68
CA GLU A 99 5.76 5.37 7.64
C GLU A 99 4.35 5.31 8.23
N ILE A 100 3.32 5.21 7.38
CA ILE A 100 1.92 5.09 7.82
C ILE A 100 1.73 3.80 8.62
N PHE A 101 2.25 2.69 8.09
CA PHE A 101 2.13 1.36 8.70
C PHE A 101 2.78 1.28 10.09
N SER A 102 3.88 2.00 10.30
CA SER A 102 4.59 2.01 11.58
C SER A 102 3.90 2.82 12.68
N LYS A 103 2.86 3.60 12.37
CA LYS A 103 2.09 4.42 13.33
C LYS A 103 0.96 3.66 14.03
N TYR A 104 0.95 2.33 13.98
CA TYR A 104 -0.03 1.52 14.70
C TYR A 104 0.03 1.78 16.21
N LYS A 105 -1.12 1.70 16.89
CA LYS A 105 -1.23 1.88 18.34
C LYS A 105 -0.99 0.57 19.09
N HIS A 106 -1.60 -0.49 18.59
CA HIS A 106 -1.59 -1.80 19.22
C HIS A 106 -1.32 -2.87 18.18
N ALA A 107 -0.52 -3.86 18.56
CA ALA A 107 -0.26 -5.06 17.78
C ALA A 107 -0.74 -6.25 18.61
N ARG A 108 -1.61 -7.08 18.02
CA ARG A 108 -2.07 -8.32 18.62
C ARG A 108 -1.49 -9.47 17.83
N GLU A 109 -0.77 -10.36 18.50
CA GLU A 109 -0.31 -11.60 17.90
C GLU A 109 -1.51 -12.48 17.56
N GLY A 110 -1.60 -12.87 16.29
CA GLY A 110 -2.58 -13.78 15.76
C GLY A 110 -2.04 -15.21 15.72
N ASN A 111 -2.57 -15.99 14.78
CA ASN A 111 -2.08 -17.34 14.53
C ASN A 111 -0.85 -17.32 13.61
N GLU A 112 -0.18 -18.46 13.53
CA GLU A 112 0.75 -18.70 12.44
C GLU A 112 0.00 -18.98 11.13
N GLU A 113 0.47 -18.37 10.05
CA GLU A 113 -0.06 -18.56 8.69
C GLU A 113 1.09 -18.95 7.75
N ASP A 114 0.79 -19.77 6.74
CA ASP A 114 1.71 -19.99 5.63
C ASP A 114 1.49 -18.90 4.57
N TYR A 115 2.50 -18.07 4.36
CA TYR A 115 2.48 -16.99 3.38
C TYR A 115 3.53 -17.27 2.30
N GLN A 116 3.08 -17.53 1.07
CA GLN A 116 3.96 -17.85 -0.07
C GLN A 116 4.97 -18.99 0.23
N GLY A 117 4.54 -20.01 0.99
CA GLY A 117 5.37 -21.16 1.36
C GLY A 117 6.32 -20.91 2.54
N LEU A 118 6.25 -19.75 3.18
CA LEU A 118 6.96 -19.45 4.42
C LEU A 118 6.01 -19.45 5.61
N ARG A 119 6.39 -20.20 6.66
CA ARG A 119 5.68 -20.16 7.94
C ARG A 119 5.94 -18.81 8.60
N CYS A 120 4.87 -18.07 8.87
CA CYS A 120 4.93 -16.72 9.42
C CYS A 120 4.11 -16.62 10.69
N ARG A 121 4.62 -15.89 11.69
CA ARG A 121 3.80 -15.34 12.77
C ARG A 121 3.09 -14.10 12.26
N VAL A 122 1.79 -14.01 12.52
CA VAL A 122 0.94 -12.92 12.03
C VAL A 122 0.57 -12.00 13.17
N PHE A 123 0.60 -10.70 12.91
CA PHE A 123 0.14 -9.70 13.85
C PHE A 123 -0.93 -8.83 13.20
N ASP A 124 -2.08 -8.70 13.88
CA ASP A 124 -3.11 -7.74 13.54
C ASP A 124 -2.75 -6.40 14.20
N LEU A 125 -2.81 -5.33 13.42
CA LEU A 125 -2.41 -3.98 13.84
C LEU A 125 -3.62 -3.05 13.85
N GLU A 126 -3.80 -2.34 14.96
CA GLU A 126 -4.84 -1.34 15.16
C GLU A 126 -4.26 0.07 15.07
N TYR A 127 -5.00 0.98 14.43
CA TYR A 127 -4.55 2.34 14.12
C TYR A 127 -5.50 3.39 14.67
N ASP A 128 -5.01 4.63 14.80
CA ASP A 128 -5.92 5.78 14.90
C ASP A 128 -6.68 5.96 13.58
N PRO A 129 -8.02 6.09 13.60
CA PRO A 129 -8.79 6.48 12.43
C PRO A 129 -8.27 7.73 11.71
N SER A 130 -7.64 8.68 12.43
CA SER A 130 -7.09 9.89 11.84
C SER A 130 -5.96 9.63 10.84
N LEU A 131 -5.30 8.47 10.91
CA LEU A 131 -4.25 8.07 9.97
C LEU A 131 -4.79 7.69 8.59
N ALA A 132 -6.09 7.37 8.48
CA ALA A 132 -6.70 6.99 7.21
C ALA A 132 -6.52 8.07 6.13
N LEU A 133 -6.56 9.35 6.51
CA LEU A 133 -6.34 10.45 5.57
C LEU A 133 -4.91 10.48 4.99
N GLN A 134 -3.92 9.89 5.67
CA GLN A 134 -2.55 9.78 5.11
C GLN A 134 -2.46 8.71 4.02
N ALA A 135 -3.36 7.73 4.03
CA ALA A 135 -3.41 6.66 3.04
C ALA A 135 -4.22 7.04 1.78
N ILE A 136 -5.00 8.13 1.83
CA ILE A 136 -5.85 8.59 0.73
C ILE A 136 -5.06 9.59 -0.15
N PRO A 137 -5.07 9.43 -1.49
CA PRO A 137 -4.48 10.41 -2.40
C PRO A 137 -5.05 11.81 -2.16
N GLU A 138 -4.20 12.85 -2.19
CA GLU A 138 -4.61 14.23 -1.87
C GLU A 138 -5.83 14.69 -2.68
N GLN A 139 -5.85 14.38 -3.98
CA GLN A 139 -6.92 14.75 -4.90
C GLN A 139 -8.27 14.08 -4.56
N ALA A 140 -8.26 12.97 -3.81
CA ALA A 140 -9.44 12.21 -3.44
C ALA A 140 -10.00 12.59 -2.04
N LYS A 141 -9.23 13.34 -1.23
CA LYS A 141 -9.60 13.65 0.16
C LYS A 141 -10.89 14.44 0.26
N GLU A 142 -11.08 15.44 -0.61
CA GLU A 142 -12.29 16.26 -0.62
C GLU A 142 -13.54 15.39 -0.89
N TYR A 143 -13.46 14.52 -1.90
CA TYR A 143 -14.55 13.63 -2.28
C TYR A 143 -14.97 12.69 -1.15
N PHE A 144 -14.01 12.19 -0.37
CA PHE A 144 -14.27 11.27 0.76
C PHE A 144 -14.34 11.97 2.13
N SER A 145 -14.33 13.29 2.20
CA SER A 145 -14.27 14.06 3.47
C SER A 145 -15.41 13.78 4.45
N ASN A 146 -16.55 13.31 3.95
CA ASN A 146 -17.75 13.02 4.74
C ASN A 146 -17.81 11.58 5.30
N LEU A 147 -16.79 10.76 5.09
CA LEU A 147 -16.75 9.39 5.59
C LEU A 147 -16.23 9.30 7.03
N ASP A 148 -16.69 8.27 7.73
CA ASP A 148 -16.04 7.76 8.94
C ASP A 148 -15.04 6.67 8.52
N TYR A 149 -13.81 6.75 9.01
CA TYR A 149 -12.75 5.86 8.59
C TYR A 149 -12.39 4.82 9.65
N SER A 150 -11.95 3.65 9.18
CA SER A 150 -11.18 2.70 9.97
C SER A 150 -9.96 2.26 9.16
N LEU A 151 -8.84 2.09 9.86
CA LEU A 151 -7.59 1.60 9.28
C LEU A 151 -7.16 0.35 10.06
N GLN A 152 -6.89 -0.71 9.33
CA GLN A 152 -6.47 -2.01 9.87
C GLN A 152 -5.21 -2.45 9.15
N GLY A 153 -4.33 -3.12 9.87
CA GLY A 153 -3.09 -3.64 9.28
C GLY A 153 -2.86 -5.09 9.67
N LYS A 154 -2.11 -5.79 8.84
CA LYS A 154 -1.62 -7.13 9.13
C LYS A 154 -0.17 -7.21 8.69
N VAL A 155 0.67 -7.82 9.51
CA VAL A 155 2.08 -8.07 9.17
C VAL A 155 2.42 -9.54 9.37
N TRP A 156 3.13 -10.11 8.40
CA TRP A 156 3.64 -11.47 8.44
C TRP A 156 5.14 -11.43 8.71
N LEU A 157 5.57 -12.04 9.82
CA LEU A 157 6.97 -12.16 10.20
C LEU A 157 7.41 -13.61 10.06
N GLY A 158 8.30 -13.88 9.12
CA GLY A 158 8.89 -15.20 8.94
C GLY A 158 9.87 -15.52 10.08
N ASP A 159 9.98 -16.79 10.44
CA ASP A 159 10.92 -17.21 11.48
C ASP A 159 12.37 -16.91 11.08
N GLY A 160 13.08 -16.20 11.96
CA GLY A 160 14.47 -15.79 11.73
C GLY A 160 14.66 -14.63 10.75
N SER A 161 13.60 -14.13 10.11
CA SER A 161 13.69 -12.94 9.26
C SER A 161 13.76 -11.66 10.11
N PRO A 162 14.76 -10.79 9.91
CA PRO A 162 14.80 -9.49 10.56
C PRO A 162 13.84 -8.47 9.91
N TYR A 163 13.11 -8.85 8.85
CA TYR A 163 12.21 -7.99 8.09
C TYR A 163 10.82 -8.63 7.91
N PRO A 164 9.76 -7.82 7.73
CA PRO A 164 8.46 -8.33 7.33
C PRO A 164 8.53 -9.11 6.02
N VAL A 165 7.84 -10.25 5.95
CA VAL A 165 7.62 -10.98 4.69
C VAL A 165 6.56 -10.26 3.85
N ALA A 166 5.52 -9.76 4.52
CA ALA A 166 4.47 -8.96 3.91
C ALA A 166 3.85 -8.02 4.94
N MET A 167 3.29 -6.92 4.45
CA MET A 167 2.51 -5.95 5.21
C MET A 167 1.28 -5.60 4.40
N SER A 168 0.09 -5.68 5.01
CA SER A 168 -1.18 -5.31 4.39
C SER A 168 -1.84 -4.21 5.21
N LEU A 169 -2.24 -3.14 4.55
CA LEU A 169 -2.98 -2.03 5.13
C LEU A 169 -4.34 -1.92 4.43
N VAL A 170 -5.41 -1.96 5.22
CA VAL A 170 -6.79 -1.87 4.74
C VAL A 170 -7.45 -0.64 5.33
N LEU A 171 -7.82 0.29 4.46
CA LEU A 171 -8.64 1.44 4.79
C LEU A 171 -10.09 1.15 4.39
N ILE A 172 -11.02 1.45 5.28
CA ILE A 172 -12.45 1.39 5.04
C ILE A 172 -13.05 2.75 5.37
N GLY A 173 -13.81 3.31 4.43
CA GLY A 173 -14.58 4.54 4.61
C GLY A 173 -16.08 4.23 4.55
N LEU A 174 -16.80 4.57 5.61
CA LEU A 174 -18.24 4.36 5.75
C LEU A 174 -18.98 5.70 5.68
N ASP A 175 -20.14 5.69 5.02
CA ASP A 175 -21.07 6.81 5.10
C ASP A 175 -21.53 7.03 6.55
N ARG A 176 -21.58 8.28 7.00
CA ARG A 176 -21.92 8.62 8.40
C ARG A 176 -23.35 8.22 8.78
N VAL A 177 -24.29 8.33 7.84
CA VAL A 177 -25.72 8.17 8.09
C VAL A 177 -26.15 6.73 7.81
N GLU A 178 -25.83 6.24 6.62
CA GLU A 178 -26.29 4.93 6.13
C GLU A 178 -25.38 3.79 6.60
N LYS A 179 -24.18 4.11 7.11
CA LYS A 179 -23.12 3.15 7.49
C LYS A 179 -22.74 2.18 6.36
N LEU A 180 -23.01 2.57 5.11
CA LEU A 180 -22.60 1.82 3.91
C LEU A 180 -21.13 2.08 3.60
N GLN A 181 -20.42 1.04 3.17
CA GLN A 181 -19.03 1.18 2.70
C GLN A 181 -18.99 1.95 1.37
N ARG A 182 -18.36 3.12 1.40
CA ARG A 182 -18.18 4.00 0.23
C ARG A 182 -16.77 3.93 -0.33
N LEU A 183 -15.79 3.57 0.49
CA LEU A 183 -14.41 3.37 0.10
C LEU A 183 -13.86 2.12 0.79
N ARG A 184 -13.14 1.28 0.04
CA ARG A 184 -12.19 0.32 0.59
C ARG A 184 -10.93 0.33 -0.26
N LEU A 185 -9.80 0.48 0.41
CA LEU A 185 -8.47 0.44 -0.19
C LEU A 185 -7.69 -0.65 0.55
N ASP A 186 -7.27 -1.69 -0.16
CA ASP A 186 -6.47 -2.78 0.36
C ASP A 186 -5.11 -2.74 -0.32
N CYS A 187 -4.05 -2.42 0.41
CA CYS A 187 -2.70 -2.35 -0.13
C CYS A 187 -1.79 -3.31 0.60
N THR A 188 -1.11 -4.19 -0.15
CA THR A 188 -0.10 -5.10 0.36
C THR A 188 1.26 -4.76 -0.22
N LEU A 189 2.25 -4.58 0.64
CA LEU A 189 3.66 -4.42 0.29
C LEU A 189 4.44 -5.66 0.74
N GLN A 190 5.21 -6.25 -0.17
CA GLN A 190 6.09 -7.39 0.09
C GLN A 190 7.53 -6.97 -0.24
N PRO A 191 8.40 -6.76 0.77
CA PRO A 191 9.79 -6.42 0.52
C PRO A 191 10.65 -7.69 0.30
N PHE A 192 11.71 -7.57 -0.50
CA PHE A 192 12.70 -8.62 -0.73
C PHE A 192 14.13 -8.13 -0.44
N PRO A 193 14.50 -7.86 0.83
CA PRO A 193 15.82 -7.31 1.19
C PRO A 193 17.05 -8.14 0.77
N GLY A 194 16.87 -9.43 0.49
CA GLY A 194 17.93 -10.33 0.00
C GLY A 194 18.00 -10.46 -1.52
N GLY A 195 17.19 -9.70 -2.27
CA GLY A 195 16.97 -9.89 -3.70
C GLY A 195 15.79 -10.84 -3.98
N LYS A 196 15.20 -10.72 -5.17
CA LYS A 196 14.22 -11.69 -5.67
C LYS A 196 14.98 -12.87 -6.28
N THR A 197 14.73 -14.07 -5.78
CA THR A 197 15.00 -15.32 -6.53
C THR A 197 13.81 -15.67 -7.39
#